data_AF-A0A9P1ML53-F1
#
_entry.id   AF-A0A9P1ML53-F1
#
_cell.length_a   1.000
_cell.length_b   1.000
_cell.length_c   1.000
_cell.angle_alpha   90.00
_cell.angle_beta   90.00
_cell.angle_gamma   90.00
#
_symmetry.space_group_name_H-M   'P 1'
#
loop_
_entity.id
_entity.type
_entity.pdbx_description
1 polymer ?
#
loop_
_entity_poly.entity_id
_entity_poly.type
_entity_poly.pdbx_seq_one_letter_code
_entity_poly.pdbx_strand_id
1 'polypeptide(L)'
;MEEVVNENSPSLKMEELRDLKRRALVCLSSIADSAPTPTKREKREHADRELYCSLIKTFDNKAWKHSDLCAKDLVSHGWRNNNGKTVKCDSCQKVICTDLPSISENVDVYKKCVSDINRRIVESHQLTCPRRSSSIKISKFENLIDLKADMIKRLKSNDDDLQLKIDFAMEVPTQSFSSYPRERVICSLLNWGITKQVVSPNKCRLQFACDLCNRCTSLSENESFDPVLNHMKWCPLFDKDNNGMAMWRSHLSLLTQEKTVRITSEATSMIVGKVKSLLRKSISTVALEECN
;
A
#
# COMPACT_ATOMS: atom_id res chain seq x y z
N MET A 1 71.04 -21.41 9.75
CA MET A 1 69.61 -21.72 9.76
C MET A 1 69.00 -20.97 8.60
N GLU A 2 68.97 -21.60 7.44
CA GLU A 2 68.26 -21.09 6.26
C GLU A 2 66.99 -21.94 6.13
N GLU A 3 65.84 -21.35 6.49
CA GLU A 3 64.54 -21.94 6.18
C GLU A 3 64.18 -21.57 4.74
N VAL A 4 64.22 -22.57 3.87
CA VAL A 4 63.71 -22.49 2.50
C VAL A 4 62.18 -22.54 2.58
N VAL A 5 61.55 -21.38 2.43
CA VAL A 5 60.09 -21.25 2.31
C VAL A 5 59.68 -21.76 0.92
N ASN A 6 58.99 -22.89 0.91
CA ASN A 6 58.41 -23.51 -0.28
C ASN A 6 57.10 -22.80 -0.65
N GLU A 7 57.16 -21.81 -1.53
CA GLU A 7 55.99 -21.14 -2.11
C GLU A 7 55.44 -21.92 -3.31
N ASN A 8 54.76 -23.04 -3.04
CA ASN A 8 53.83 -23.62 -4.02
C ASN A 8 52.41 -23.11 -3.72
N SER A 9 52.13 -21.86 -4.08
CA SER A 9 50.76 -21.38 -4.22
C SER A 9 50.19 -21.87 -5.55
N PRO A 10 49.02 -22.54 -5.57
CA PRO A 10 48.42 -22.98 -6.83
C PRO A 10 47.86 -21.75 -7.53
N SER A 11 48.59 -21.22 -8.52
CA SER A 11 48.04 -20.20 -9.41
C SER A 11 46.90 -20.85 -10.21
N LEU A 12 45.67 -20.42 -9.92
CA LEU A 12 44.52 -20.74 -10.75
C LEU A 12 44.88 -20.32 -12.18
N LYS A 13 44.79 -21.27 -13.12
CA LYS A 13 45.22 -21.00 -14.49
C LYS A 13 44.29 -19.93 -15.07
N MET A 14 44.82 -18.98 -15.84
CA MET A 14 44.05 -17.88 -16.44
C MET A 14 42.77 -18.33 -17.18
N GLU A 15 42.76 -19.56 -17.69
CA GLU A 15 41.59 -20.20 -18.29
C GLU A 15 40.43 -20.37 -17.30
N GLU A 16 40.71 -20.76 -16.05
CA GLU A 16 39.72 -20.97 -14.98
C GLU A 16 39.11 -19.64 -14.52
N LEU A 17 39.89 -18.57 -14.51
CA LEU A 17 39.41 -17.21 -14.23
C LEU A 17 38.48 -16.67 -15.32
N ARG A 18 38.82 -16.92 -16.59
CA ARG A 18 37.95 -16.57 -17.74
C ARG A 18 36.65 -17.36 -17.69
N ASP A 19 36.70 -18.62 -17.32
CA ASP A 19 35.51 -19.45 -17.13
C ASP A 19 34.67 -18.99 -15.93
N LEU A 20 35.29 -18.56 -14.83
CA LEU A 20 34.57 -17.97 -13.70
C LEU A 20 33.87 -16.67 -14.11
N LYS A 21 34.54 -15.79 -14.85
CA LYS A 21 33.97 -14.54 -15.37
C LYS A 21 32.80 -14.82 -16.31
N ARG A 22 32.93 -15.81 -17.20
CA ARG A 22 31.86 -16.23 -18.11
C ARG A 22 30.67 -16.77 -17.33
N ARG A 23 30.88 -17.63 -16.33
CA ARG A 23 29.81 -18.15 -15.45
C ARG A 23 29.13 -17.04 -14.64
N ALA A 24 29.90 -16.08 -14.13
CA ALA A 24 29.35 -14.93 -13.40
C ALA A 24 28.49 -14.04 -14.30
N LEU A 25 28.92 -13.78 -15.53
CA LEU A 25 28.13 -13.02 -16.51
C LEU A 25 26.85 -13.75 -16.92
N VAL A 26 26.92 -15.07 -17.13
CA VAL A 26 25.72 -15.89 -17.39
C VAL A 26 24.76 -15.86 -16.20
N CYS A 27 25.27 -15.92 -14.98
CA CYS A 27 24.46 -15.82 -13.76
C CYS A 27 23.82 -14.43 -13.61
N LEU A 28 24.56 -13.36 -13.92
CA LEU A 28 24.05 -11.98 -13.88
C LEU A 28 23.01 -11.72 -14.97
N SER A 29 23.20 -12.25 -16.19
CA SER A 29 22.21 -12.19 -17.25
C SER A 29 20.96 -12.99 -16.89
N SER A 30 21.11 -14.18 -16.28
CA SER A 30 19.97 -14.94 -15.75
C SER A 30 19.21 -14.17 -14.66
N ILE A 31 19.88 -13.39 -13.81
CA ILE A 31 19.25 -12.52 -12.82
C ILE A 31 18.57 -11.30 -13.48
N ALA A 32 19.15 -10.74 -14.55
CA ALA A 32 18.57 -9.63 -15.30
C ALA A 32 17.33 -10.04 -16.11
N ASP A 33 17.33 -11.24 -16.69
CA ASP A 33 16.16 -11.86 -17.32
C ASP A 33 15.11 -12.34 -16.29
N SER A 34 15.53 -12.42 -15.01
CA SER A 34 14.66 -12.61 -13.85
C SER A 34 14.17 -11.30 -13.23
N ALA A 35 14.44 -10.14 -13.85
CA ALA A 35 13.81 -8.89 -13.44
C ALA A 35 12.28 -9.11 -13.44
N PRO A 36 11.59 -8.87 -12.32
CA PRO A 36 10.20 -9.28 -12.19
C PRO A 36 9.36 -8.45 -13.17
N THR A 37 9.00 -9.05 -14.30
CA THR A 37 7.83 -8.57 -15.03
C THR A 37 6.66 -8.65 -14.06
N PRO A 38 5.83 -7.59 -13.95
CA PRO A 38 4.74 -7.60 -13.02
C PRO A 38 3.90 -8.85 -13.30
N THR A 39 3.80 -9.69 -12.29
CA THR A 39 3.10 -10.95 -12.33
C THR A 39 1.68 -10.72 -12.83
N LYS A 40 1.04 -11.72 -13.44
CA LYS A 40 -0.39 -11.62 -13.83
C LYS A 40 -1.27 -11.15 -12.65
N ARG A 41 -0.85 -11.46 -11.42
CA ARG A 41 -1.48 -11.01 -10.18
C ARG A 41 -1.33 -9.50 -9.97
N GLU A 42 -0.13 -8.94 -10.01
CA GLU A 42 0.11 -7.50 -9.81
C GLU A 42 -0.61 -6.65 -10.87
N LYS A 43 -0.62 -7.09 -12.14
CA LYS A 43 -1.37 -6.41 -13.21
C LYS A 43 -2.87 -6.38 -12.93
N ARG A 44 -3.43 -7.48 -12.41
CA ARG A 44 -4.84 -7.56 -12.02
C ARG A 44 -5.14 -6.66 -10.84
N GLU A 45 -4.30 -6.66 -9.81
CA GLU A 45 -4.47 -5.80 -8.63
C GLU A 45 -4.41 -4.31 -8.99
N HIS A 46 -3.53 -3.92 -9.92
CA HIS A 46 -3.48 -2.56 -10.46
C HIS A 46 -4.80 -2.19 -11.17
N ALA A 47 -5.28 -3.04 -12.08
CA ALA A 47 -6.52 -2.80 -12.81
C ALA A 47 -7.75 -2.76 -11.87
N ASP A 48 -7.80 -3.65 -10.88
CA ASP A 48 -8.86 -3.67 -9.86
C ASP A 48 -8.81 -2.40 -9.00
N ARG A 49 -7.62 -1.88 -8.66
CA ARG A 49 -7.46 -0.58 -7.97
C ARG A 49 -7.92 0.59 -8.82
N GLU A 50 -7.54 0.65 -10.09
CA GLU A 50 -7.98 1.70 -11.01
C GLU A 50 -9.50 1.70 -11.18
N LEU A 51 -10.09 0.51 -11.34
CA LEU A 51 -11.54 0.35 -11.39
C LEU A 51 -12.20 0.77 -10.09
N TYR A 52 -11.71 0.35 -8.93
CA TYR A 52 -12.25 0.79 -7.65
C TYR A 52 -12.26 2.32 -7.55
N CYS A 53 -11.13 2.93 -7.89
CA CYS A 53 -10.94 4.37 -7.87
C CYS A 53 -11.88 5.11 -8.83
N SER A 54 -12.21 4.54 -9.99
CA SER A 54 -13.17 5.14 -10.92
C SER A 54 -14.61 5.02 -10.40
N LEU A 55 -14.97 3.87 -9.84
CA LEU A 55 -16.30 3.60 -9.31
C LEU A 55 -16.59 4.40 -8.03
N ILE A 56 -15.66 4.46 -7.08
CA ILE A 56 -15.86 5.15 -5.80
C ILE A 56 -16.09 6.66 -5.98
N LYS A 57 -15.48 7.26 -7.01
CA LYS A 57 -15.70 8.67 -7.36
C LYS A 57 -17.14 8.97 -7.76
N THR A 58 -17.88 7.99 -8.30
CA THR A 58 -19.30 8.19 -8.67
C THR A 58 -20.18 8.43 -7.44
N PHE A 59 -19.72 8.03 -6.26
CA PHE A 59 -20.40 8.23 -4.98
C PHE A 59 -20.05 9.56 -4.29
N ASP A 60 -19.13 10.35 -4.86
CA ASP A 60 -18.83 11.71 -4.36
C ASP A 60 -19.85 12.73 -4.87
N ASN A 61 -21.14 12.46 -4.63
CA ASN A 61 -22.23 13.38 -4.91
C ASN A 61 -23.02 13.68 -3.62
N LYS A 62 -23.67 14.84 -3.59
CA LYS A 62 -24.41 15.28 -2.40
C LYS A 62 -25.53 14.30 -2.00
N ALA A 63 -26.15 13.63 -2.98
CA ALA A 63 -27.22 12.68 -2.73
C ALA A 63 -26.74 11.46 -1.92
N TRP A 64 -25.55 10.94 -2.20
CA TRP A 64 -25.02 9.76 -1.50
C TRP A 64 -24.45 10.07 -0.11
N LYS A 65 -24.10 11.33 0.19
CA LYS A 65 -23.52 11.71 1.49
C LYS A 65 -24.43 11.35 2.68
N HIS A 66 -25.74 11.25 2.45
CA HIS A 66 -26.73 10.88 3.46
C HIS A 66 -27.19 9.42 3.38
N SER A 67 -26.58 8.61 2.50
CA SER A 67 -26.89 7.19 2.41
C SER A 67 -26.24 6.44 3.58
N ASP A 68 -27.02 5.56 4.21
CA ASP A 68 -26.52 4.64 5.22
C ASP A 68 -25.82 3.42 4.63
N LEU A 69 -25.94 3.21 3.32
CA LEU A 69 -25.21 2.17 2.61
C LEU A 69 -23.75 2.56 2.41
N CYS A 70 -22.86 1.62 2.68
CA CYS A 70 -21.43 1.82 2.50
C CYS A 70 -21.10 1.83 0.99
N ALA A 71 -20.62 2.98 0.47
CA ALA A 71 -20.20 3.11 -0.92
C ALA A 71 -19.11 2.10 -1.29
N LYS A 72 -18.19 1.83 -0.37
CA LYS A 72 -17.13 0.82 -0.53
C LYS A 72 -17.69 -0.57 -0.80
N ASP A 73 -18.72 -1.01 -0.08
CA ASP A 73 -19.29 -2.35 -0.24
C ASP A 73 -19.90 -2.53 -1.64
N LEU A 74 -20.55 -1.48 -2.13
CA LEU A 74 -21.07 -1.41 -3.50
C LEU A 74 -19.95 -1.46 -4.54
N VAL A 75 -18.92 -0.62 -4.38
CA VAL A 75 -17.78 -0.59 -5.31
C VAL A 75 -17.03 -1.92 -5.33
N SER A 76 -16.88 -2.59 -4.18
CA SER A 76 -16.21 -3.89 -4.09
C SER A 76 -16.91 -4.97 -4.94
N HIS A 77 -18.21 -4.81 -5.22
CA HIS A 77 -18.98 -5.69 -6.12
C HIS A 77 -19.18 -5.07 -7.52
N GLY A 78 -18.42 -4.02 -7.86
CA GLY A 78 -18.43 -3.41 -9.19
C GLY A 78 -19.67 -2.56 -9.47
N TRP A 79 -20.33 -2.02 -8.44
CA TRP A 79 -21.45 -1.09 -8.59
C TRP A 79 -20.95 0.36 -8.61
N ARG A 80 -21.47 1.16 -9.55
CA ARG A 80 -21.31 2.62 -9.58
C ARG A 80 -22.62 3.30 -9.26
N ASN A 81 -22.55 4.50 -8.68
CA ASN A 81 -23.70 5.34 -8.48
C ASN A 81 -24.25 5.79 -9.85
N ASN A 82 -25.57 5.70 -10.03
CA ASN A 82 -26.24 6.09 -11.26
C ASN A 82 -27.02 7.42 -11.10
N ASN A 83 -27.71 7.61 -9.97
CA ASN A 83 -28.55 8.81 -9.73
C ASN A 83 -28.83 9.09 -8.24
N GLY A 84 -27.97 8.65 -7.33
CA GLY A 84 -28.12 8.80 -5.88
C GLY A 84 -29.04 7.78 -5.22
N LYS A 85 -30.00 7.22 -5.97
CA LYS A 85 -31.04 6.30 -5.50
C LYS A 85 -30.94 4.89 -6.08
N THR A 86 -30.10 4.75 -7.10
CA THR A 86 -29.85 3.50 -7.80
C THR A 86 -28.36 3.36 -8.06
N VAL A 87 -27.93 2.12 -8.13
CA VAL A 87 -26.58 1.77 -8.55
C VAL A 87 -26.64 0.86 -9.77
N LYS A 88 -25.63 0.95 -10.62
CA LYS A 88 -25.49 0.19 -11.85
C LYS A 88 -24.20 -0.63 -11.82
N CYS A 89 -24.26 -1.90 -12.18
CA CYS A 89 -23.04 -2.69 -12.30
C CYS A 89 -22.25 -2.23 -13.52
N ASP A 90 -20.96 -1.96 -13.34
CA ASP A 90 -20.08 -1.49 -14.41
C ASP A 90 -19.87 -2.52 -15.52
N SER A 91 -19.85 -3.81 -15.16
CA SER A 91 -19.63 -4.90 -16.13
C SER A 91 -20.92 -5.40 -16.79
N CYS A 92 -21.96 -5.73 -16.02
CA CYS A 92 -23.18 -6.34 -16.56
C CYS A 92 -24.37 -5.38 -16.75
N GLN A 93 -24.17 -4.09 -16.46
CA GLN A 93 -25.17 -3.02 -16.64
C GLN A 93 -26.48 -3.18 -15.86
N LYS A 94 -26.65 -4.23 -15.03
CA LYS A 94 -27.81 -4.40 -14.16
C LYS A 94 -27.91 -3.23 -13.18
N VAL A 95 -29.14 -2.86 -12.84
CA VAL A 95 -29.46 -1.76 -11.93
C VAL A 95 -30.21 -2.30 -10.72
N ILE A 96 -29.89 -1.80 -9.53
CA ILE A 96 -30.67 -2.03 -8.32
C ILE A 96 -31.03 -0.70 -7.65
N CYS A 97 -32.18 -0.67 -6.99
CA CYS A 97 -32.60 0.46 -6.17
C CYS A 97 -31.99 0.36 -4.77
N THR A 98 -31.52 1.50 -4.27
CA THR A 98 -30.86 1.68 -2.97
C THR A 98 -31.60 2.65 -2.07
N ASP A 99 -32.83 3.05 -2.43
CA ASP A 99 -33.68 3.88 -1.57
C ASP A 99 -34.05 3.09 -0.31
N LEU A 100 -33.85 3.72 0.85
CA LEU A 100 -34.22 3.20 2.15
C LEU A 100 -35.42 3.99 2.70
N PRO A 101 -36.33 3.33 3.44
CA PRO A 101 -37.38 4.05 4.16
C PRO A 101 -36.78 4.92 5.27
N SER A 102 -37.55 5.84 5.84
CA SER A 102 -37.07 6.61 6.99
C SER A 102 -36.90 5.70 8.21
N ILE A 103 -35.76 5.81 8.88
CA ILE A 103 -35.49 5.05 10.13
C ILE A 103 -36.46 5.41 11.25
N SER A 104 -37.03 6.63 11.21
CA SER A 104 -37.95 7.13 12.25
C SER A 104 -39.31 6.45 12.26
N GLU A 105 -39.72 5.84 11.15
CA GLU A 105 -41.06 5.23 11.03
C GLU A 105 -41.08 3.82 11.59
N ASN A 106 -40.11 2.99 11.19
CA ASN A 106 -40.01 1.61 11.65
C ASN A 106 -38.58 1.07 11.47
N VAL A 107 -37.86 0.91 12.58
CA VAL A 107 -36.47 0.44 12.61
C VAL A 107 -36.32 -0.98 12.06
N ASP A 108 -37.30 -1.86 12.27
CA ASP A 108 -37.23 -3.25 11.81
C ASP A 108 -37.42 -3.37 10.30
N VAL A 109 -38.37 -2.60 9.74
CA VAL A 109 -38.55 -2.49 8.29
C VAL A 109 -37.29 -1.90 7.65
N TYR A 110 -36.73 -0.85 8.24
CA TYR A 110 -35.49 -0.25 7.79
C TYR A 110 -34.33 -1.27 7.77
N LYS A 111 -34.10 -1.99 8.88
CA LYS A 111 -33.06 -3.03 8.97
C LYS A 111 -33.26 -4.13 7.93
N LYS A 112 -34.50 -4.57 7.71
CA LYS A 112 -34.84 -5.55 6.69
C LYS A 112 -34.51 -5.04 5.29
N CYS A 113 -34.85 -3.79 4.97
CA CYS A 113 -34.52 -3.17 3.69
C CYS A 113 -33.00 -3.06 3.47
N VAL A 114 -32.23 -2.65 4.48
CA VAL A 114 -30.76 -2.63 4.42
C VAL A 114 -30.21 -4.04 4.15
N SER A 115 -30.70 -5.04 4.87
CA SER A 115 -30.30 -6.44 4.66
C SER A 115 -30.64 -6.95 3.27
N ASP A 116 -31.83 -6.63 2.75
CA ASP A 116 -32.26 -7.01 1.41
C ASP A 116 -31.41 -6.34 0.33
N ILE A 117 -31.06 -5.06 0.50
CA ILE A 117 -30.17 -4.37 -0.44
C ILE A 117 -28.79 -5.03 -0.41
N ASN A 118 -28.21 -5.27 0.78
CA ASN A 118 -26.91 -5.93 0.91
C ASN A 118 -26.86 -7.31 0.26
N ARG A 119 -27.92 -8.10 0.39
CA ARG A 119 -28.06 -9.37 -0.33
C ARG A 119 -28.09 -9.15 -1.84
N ARG A 120 -28.88 -8.18 -2.31
CA ARG A 120 -29.00 -7.85 -3.74
C ARG A 120 -27.69 -7.34 -4.36
N ILE A 121 -26.82 -6.68 -3.59
CA ILE A 121 -25.50 -6.24 -4.08
C ILE A 121 -24.70 -7.43 -4.64
N VAL A 122 -24.81 -8.61 -4.02
CA VAL A 122 -24.10 -9.82 -4.46
C VAL A 122 -24.92 -10.60 -5.48
N GLU A 123 -26.21 -10.79 -5.20
CA GLU A 123 -27.06 -11.72 -5.98
C GLU A 123 -27.58 -11.13 -7.29
N SER A 124 -27.69 -9.80 -7.37
CA SER A 124 -28.37 -9.16 -8.50
C SER A 124 -27.53 -9.08 -9.76
N HIS A 125 -26.29 -9.52 -9.78
CA HIS A 125 -25.53 -9.55 -11.05
C HIS A 125 -26.15 -10.49 -12.09
N GLN A 126 -25.86 -10.28 -13.38
CA GLN A 126 -26.14 -11.29 -14.40
C GLN A 126 -25.28 -12.54 -14.16
N LEU A 127 -25.75 -13.71 -14.57
CA LEU A 127 -25.04 -14.99 -14.34
C LEU A 127 -23.61 -14.98 -14.91
N THR A 128 -23.41 -14.31 -16.04
CA THR A 128 -22.14 -14.17 -16.77
C THR A 128 -21.27 -13.01 -16.27
N CYS A 129 -21.72 -12.25 -15.27
CA CYS A 129 -20.97 -11.11 -14.78
C CYS A 129 -19.73 -11.58 -13.99
N PRO A 130 -18.52 -11.08 -14.30
CA PRO A 130 -17.32 -11.45 -13.55
C PRO A 130 -17.38 -11.00 -12.07
N ARG A 131 -18.16 -9.96 -11.77
CA ARG A 131 -18.35 -9.43 -10.42
C ARG A 131 -19.34 -10.21 -9.56
N ARG A 132 -20.08 -11.16 -10.16
CA ARG A 132 -20.98 -12.06 -9.43
C ARG A 132 -20.21 -13.05 -8.53
N SER A 133 -19.06 -13.54 -9.01
CA SER A 133 -18.24 -14.56 -8.33
C SER A 133 -16.97 -13.98 -7.71
N SER A 134 -16.66 -12.71 -7.96
CA SER A 134 -15.45 -12.08 -7.45
C SER A 134 -15.68 -10.61 -7.11
N SER A 135 -15.23 -10.22 -5.93
CA SER A 135 -15.11 -8.81 -5.54
C SER A 135 -13.81 -8.21 -6.07
N ILE A 136 -13.80 -6.89 -6.22
CA ILE A 136 -12.58 -6.09 -6.39
C ILE A 136 -11.77 -6.21 -5.11
N LYS A 137 -10.54 -6.72 -5.21
CA LYS A 137 -9.62 -6.84 -4.08
C LYS A 137 -8.51 -5.81 -4.20
N ILE A 138 -8.31 -5.03 -3.14
CA ILE A 138 -7.22 -4.07 -3.04
C ILE A 138 -6.32 -4.51 -1.88
N SER A 139 -5.26 -5.23 -2.20
CA SER A 139 -4.10 -5.40 -1.32
C SER A 139 -3.14 -4.25 -1.60
N LYS A 140 -2.60 -3.60 -0.55
CA LYS A 140 -1.56 -2.57 -0.73
C LYS A 140 -0.17 -3.07 -0.36
N PHE A 141 -0.04 -3.85 0.70
CA PHE A 141 1.28 -4.27 1.18
C PHE A 141 1.26 -5.71 1.64
N GLU A 142 2.17 -6.50 1.08
CA GLU A 142 2.40 -7.88 1.52
C GLU A 142 3.56 -7.95 2.52
N ASN A 143 4.40 -6.91 2.61
CA ASN A 143 5.57 -6.90 3.50
C ASN A 143 5.85 -5.52 4.12
N LEU A 144 6.66 -5.53 5.19
CA LEU A 144 7.04 -4.36 5.98
C LEU A 144 7.90 -3.35 5.22
N ILE A 145 8.72 -3.79 4.27
CA ILE A 145 9.66 -2.94 3.53
C ILE A 145 8.88 -1.98 2.64
N ASP A 146 7.92 -2.50 1.87
CA ASP A 146 7.11 -1.71 0.96
C ASP A 146 6.20 -0.72 1.72
N LEU A 147 5.61 -1.18 2.82
CA LEU A 147 4.83 -0.33 3.72
C LEU A 147 5.68 0.85 4.23
N LYS A 148 6.88 0.58 4.74
CA LYS A 148 7.79 1.62 5.23
C LYS A 148 8.22 2.57 4.13
N ALA A 149 8.57 2.05 2.95
CA ALA A 149 8.98 2.88 1.82
C ALA A 149 7.87 3.85 1.39
N ASP A 150 6.63 3.37 1.29
CA ASP A 150 5.46 4.20 0.95
C ASP A 150 5.12 5.22 2.06
N MET A 151 5.22 4.83 3.34
CA MET A 151 5.06 5.76 4.46
C MET A 151 6.14 6.85 4.44
N ILE A 152 7.41 6.49 4.28
CA ILE A 152 8.53 7.44 4.22
C ILE A 152 8.35 8.40 3.04
N LYS A 153 7.90 7.91 1.89
CA LYS A 153 7.59 8.75 0.72
C LYS A 153 6.57 9.84 1.06
N ARG A 154 5.51 9.51 1.83
CA ARG A 154 4.50 10.48 2.28
C ARG A 154 5.02 11.41 3.36
N LEU A 155 5.81 10.89 4.31
CA LEU A 155 6.38 11.68 5.40
C LEU A 155 7.37 12.75 4.90
N LYS A 156 8.06 12.47 3.80
CA LYS A 156 9.01 13.37 3.15
C LYS A 156 8.36 14.51 2.36
N SER A 157 7.03 14.61 2.25
CA SER A 157 6.42 15.73 1.52
C SER A 157 6.68 17.08 2.24
N ASN A 158 7.16 18.04 1.45
CA ASN A 158 7.99 19.20 1.78
C ASN A 158 7.34 20.32 2.62
N ASP A 159 7.06 20.12 3.91
CA ASP A 159 6.70 21.27 4.75
C ASP A 159 6.93 20.99 6.23
N ASP A 160 8.17 21.06 6.71
CA ASP A 160 8.48 20.73 8.11
C ASP A 160 7.75 21.63 9.13
N ASP A 161 7.24 22.79 8.69
CA ASP A 161 6.49 23.77 9.50
C ASP A 161 4.98 23.49 9.61
N LEU A 162 4.49 22.38 9.05
CA LEU A 162 3.05 22.09 8.99
C LEU A 162 2.48 21.73 10.37
N GLN A 163 1.69 22.63 10.96
CA GLN A 163 0.92 22.31 12.16
C GLN A 163 -0.36 21.56 11.80
N LEU A 164 -0.41 20.27 12.13
CA LEU A 164 -1.60 19.43 11.95
C LEU A 164 -2.34 19.29 13.27
N LYS A 165 -3.66 19.48 13.23
CA LYS A 165 -4.55 19.12 14.35
C LYS A 165 -5.29 17.86 13.97
N ILE A 166 -4.88 16.72 14.54
CA ILE A 166 -5.52 15.42 14.28
C ILE A 166 -6.42 15.05 15.46
N ASP A 167 -7.71 14.88 15.18
CA ASP A 167 -8.70 14.40 16.16
C ASP A 167 -8.77 12.87 16.12
N PHE A 168 -7.66 12.22 16.47
CA PHE A 168 -7.59 10.76 16.52
C PHE A 168 -6.51 10.28 17.50
N ALA A 169 -6.95 9.57 18.53
CA ALA A 169 -6.09 8.94 19.51
C ALA A 169 -5.63 7.56 19.01
N MET A 170 -4.36 7.46 18.65
CA MET A 170 -3.70 6.21 18.29
C MET A 170 -2.26 6.24 18.81
N GLU A 171 -1.82 5.11 19.37
CA GLU A 171 -0.41 4.90 19.69
C GLU A 171 0.35 4.60 18.40
N VAL A 172 1.40 5.37 18.16
CA VAL A 172 2.23 5.26 16.96
C VAL A 172 3.54 4.60 17.35
N PRO A 173 4.10 3.69 16.53
CA PRO A 173 5.42 3.13 16.76
C PRO A 173 6.45 4.25 16.65
N THR A 174 6.93 4.75 17.79
CA THR A 174 7.77 5.94 17.85
C THR A 174 9.20 5.66 17.39
N GLN A 175 9.71 4.44 17.53
CA GLN A 175 11.15 4.17 17.29
C GLN A 175 11.60 4.37 15.84
N SER A 176 10.78 3.99 14.86
CA SER A 176 11.18 4.01 13.43
C SER A 176 10.79 5.31 12.71
N PHE A 177 10.01 6.17 13.38
CA PHE A 177 9.52 7.43 12.83
C PHE A 177 9.64 8.59 13.84
N SER A 178 10.53 8.48 14.83
CA SER A 178 10.69 9.48 15.91
C SER A 178 11.08 10.87 15.40
N SER A 179 11.68 10.95 14.21
CA SER A 179 12.06 12.19 13.56
C SER A 179 10.88 12.93 12.92
N TYR A 180 9.68 12.35 12.89
CA TYR A 180 8.51 12.92 12.25
C TYR A 180 7.43 13.30 13.28
N PRO A 181 6.69 14.40 13.06
CA PRO A 181 5.51 14.73 13.87
C PRO A 181 4.52 13.57 13.92
N ARG A 182 4.01 13.28 15.11
CA ARG A 182 3.08 12.15 15.37
C ARG A 182 1.91 12.16 14.38
N GLU A 183 1.33 13.31 14.15
CA GLU A 183 0.17 13.55 13.28
C GLU A 183 0.45 13.13 11.84
N ARG A 184 1.66 13.41 11.33
CA ARG A 184 2.08 13.00 9.99
C ARG A 184 2.24 11.50 9.90
N VAL A 185 2.76 10.85 10.94
CA VAL A 185 2.90 9.40 10.97
C VAL A 185 1.53 8.73 11.00
N ILE A 186 0.58 9.26 11.77
CA ILE A 186 -0.81 8.77 11.78
C ILE A 186 -1.44 8.87 10.40
N CYS A 187 -1.37 10.05 9.77
CA CYS A 187 -1.88 10.24 8.42
C CYS A 187 -1.23 9.29 7.42
N SER A 188 0.10 9.15 7.46
CA SER A 188 0.85 8.28 6.56
C SER A 188 0.52 6.80 6.75
N LEU A 189 0.31 6.35 7.99
CA LEU A 189 -0.13 4.99 8.31
C LEU A 189 -1.55 4.73 7.78
N LEU A 190 -2.42 5.73 7.92
CA LEU A 190 -3.78 5.73 7.40
C LEU A 190 -3.85 6.08 5.91
N ASN A 191 -2.72 6.01 5.20
CA ASN A 191 -2.62 6.19 3.75
C ASN A 191 -2.99 7.59 3.21
N TRP A 192 -2.91 8.62 4.06
CA TRP A 192 -3.10 10.01 3.68
C TRP A 192 -1.77 10.65 3.29
N GLY A 193 -1.68 11.12 2.05
CA GLY A 193 -0.69 12.12 1.63
C GLY A 193 -1.20 13.52 1.98
N ILE A 194 -0.27 14.39 2.37
CA ILE A 194 -0.57 15.77 2.77
C ILE A 194 0.23 16.72 1.90
N THR A 195 -0.47 17.68 1.31
CA THR A 195 0.12 18.77 0.53
C THR A 195 -0.39 20.10 1.04
N LYS A 196 0.52 21.08 1.19
CA LYS A 196 0.16 22.46 1.49
C LYS A 196 -0.11 23.19 0.18
N GLN A 197 -1.28 23.81 0.08
CA GLN A 197 -1.68 24.65 -1.03
C GLN A 197 -1.69 26.11 -0.56
N VAL A 198 -0.80 26.93 -1.11
CA VAL A 198 -0.80 28.37 -0.85
C VAL A 198 -1.97 29.00 -1.62
N VAL A 199 -2.91 29.61 -0.90
CA VAL A 199 -4.08 30.29 -1.48
C VAL A 199 -3.82 31.79 -1.60
N SER A 200 -3.10 32.36 -0.64
CA SER A 200 -2.60 33.74 -0.66
C SER A 200 -1.34 33.85 0.22
N PRO A 201 -0.60 34.98 0.21
CA PRO A 201 0.65 35.12 0.96
C PRO A 201 0.54 34.77 2.46
N ASN A 202 -0.63 34.98 3.07
CA ASN A 202 -0.89 34.71 4.49
C ASN A 202 -1.94 33.62 4.70
N LYS A 203 -2.28 32.83 3.67
CA LYS A 203 -3.32 31.81 3.76
C LYS A 203 -2.90 30.56 3.02
N CYS A 204 -2.73 29.48 3.75
CA CYS A 204 -2.58 28.16 3.19
C CYS A 204 -3.80 27.28 3.47
N ARG A 205 -3.97 26.26 2.64
CA ARG A 205 -4.90 25.14 2.86
C ARG A 205 -4.12 23.85 2.86
N LEU A 206 -4.54 22.93 3.70
CA LEU A 206 -4.02 21.58 3.75
C LEU A 206 -4.91 20.70 2.90
N GLN A 207 -4.31 20.03 1.92
CA GLN A 207 -4.99 19.05 1.10
C GLN A 207 -4.55 17.65 1.53
N PHE A 208 -5.52 16.83 1.89
CA PHE A 208 -5.34 15.44 2.28
C PHE A 208 -5.86 14.57 1.14
N ALA A 209 -5.01 13.71 0.60
CA ALA A 209 -5.38 12.79 -0.47
C ALA A 209 -4.98 11.36 -0.11
N CYS A 210 -5.87 10.41 -0.34
CA CYS A 210 -5.57 9.00 -0.13
C CYS A 210 -5.38 8.26 -1.45
N ASP A 211 -4.23 7.63 -1.64
CA ASP A 211 -3.92 6.90 -2.88
C ASP A 211 -4.77 5.63 -3.09
N LEU A 212 -5.38 5.10 -2.02
CA LEU A 212 -6.16 3.86 -2.08
C LEU A 212 -7.60 4.08 -2.53
N CYS A 213 -8.23 5.12 -2.02
CA CYS A 213 -9.63 5.44 -2.35
C CYS A 213 -9.78 6.68 -3.21
N ASN A 214 -8.68 7.36 -3.57
CA ASN A 214 -8.65 8.65 -4.27
C ASN A 214 -9.48 9.75 -3.63
N ARG A 215 -9.83 9.60 -2.34
CA ARG A 215 -10.55 10.63 -1.61
C ARG A 215 -9.61 11.80 -1.34
N CYS A 216 -10.14 12.99 -1.58
CA CYS A 216 -9.45 14.24 -1.34
C CYS A 216 -10.32 15.12 -0.45
N THR A 217 -9.71 15.74 0.56
CA THR A 217 -10.35 16.79 1.36
C THR A 217 -9.38 17.94 1.55
N SER A 218 -9.92 19.14 1.72
CA SER A 218 -9.13 20.34 1.94
C SER A 218 -9.62 21.04 3.20
N LEU A 219 -8.68 21.40 4.07
CA LEU A 219 -8.94 22.08 5.33
C LEU A 219 -8.11 23.35 5.40
N SER A 220 -8.60 24.31 6.17
CA SER A 220 -7.78 25.45 6.61
C SER A 220 -6.79 24.97 7.67
N GLU A 221 -5.63 25.64 7.79
CA GLU A 221 -4.53 25.23 8.68
C GLU A 221 -4.92 25.04 10.16
N ASN A 222 -5.98 25.73 10.60
CA ASN A 222 -6.45 25.68 11.99
C ASN A 222 -7.57 24.68 12.26
N GLU A 223 -8.11 24.02 11.24
CA GLU A 223 -9.22 23.06 11.36
C GLU A 223 -8.70 21.68 11.80
N SER A 224 -9.46 20.99 12.65
CA SER A 224 -9.16 19.61 13.05
C SER A 224 -9.52 18.63 11.94
N PHE A 225 -8.66 17.65 11.71
CA PHE A 225 -8.88 16.57 10.77
C PHE A 225 -9.01 15.23 11.51
N ASP A 226 -10.14 14.55 11.32
CA ASP A 226 -10.29 13.14 11.71
C ASP A 226 -9.96 12.25 10.49
N PRO A 227 -8.78 11.61 10.46
CA PRO A 227 -8.35 10.78 9.34
C PRO A 227 -9.12 9.46 9.23
N VAL A 228 -9.86 9.02 10.24
CA VAL A 228 -10.66 7.79 10.22
C VAL A 228 -12.07 8.09 9.74
N LEU A 229 -12.73 9.09 10.31
CA LEU A 229 -14.09 9.49 9.90
C LEU A 229 -14.12 9.89 8.42
N ASN A 230 -13.08 10.58 7.95
CA ASN A 230 -12.96 10.95 6.55
C ASN A 230 -12.64 9.79 5.61
N HIS A 231 -12.42 8.57 6.11
CA HIS A 231 -11.80 7.49 5.35
C HIS A 231 -12.57 6.16 5.41
N MET A 232 -13.08 5.79 6.58
CA MET A 232 -13.63 4.46 6.90
C MET A 232 -14.75 3.99 5.96
N LYS A 233 -15.65 4.89 5.56
CA LYS A 233 -16.76 4.56 4.64
C LYS A 233 -16.32 4.35 3.17
N TRP A 234 -15.09 4.72 2.84
CA TRP A 234 -14.64 4.89 1.45
C TRP A 234 -13.43 4.05 1.08
N CYS A 235 -12.63 3.65 2.06
CA CYS A 235 -11.35 3.03 1.80
C CYS A 235 -11.26 1.58 2.26
N PRO A 236 -10.70 0.70 1.42
CA PRO A 236 -10.46 -0.69 1.79
C PRO A 236 -9.47 -0.84 2.95
N LEU A 237 -8.68 0.18 3.30
CA LEU A 237 -7.77 0.15 4.44
C LEU A 237 -8.45 -0.21 5.78
N PHE A 238 -9.77 0.00 5.88
CA PHE A 238 -10.57 -0.35 7.05
C PHE A 238 -11.30 -1.69 6.91
N ASP A 239 -11.12 -2.40 5.80
CA ASP A 239 -11.65 -3.75 5.62
C ASP A 239 -10.90 -4.73 6.52
N LYS A 240 -11.66 -5.68 7.02
CA LYS A 240 -11.13 -6.79 7.80
C LYS A 240 -10.46 -7.79 6.85
N ASP A 241 -9.26 -8.20 7.20
CA ASP A 241 -8.58 -9.33 6.59
C ASP A 241 -9.21 -10.67 7.02
N ASN A 242 -8.64 -11.78 6.56
CA ASN A 242 -9.10 -13.13 6.91
C ASN A 242 -9.03 -13.42 8.42
N ASN A 243 -8.25 -12.65 9.19
CA ASN A 243 -8.13 -12.77 10.64
C ASN A 243 -9.11 -11.84 11.38
N GLY A 244 -10.00 -11.15 10.64
CA GLY A 244 -10.95 -10.19 11.21
C GLY A 244 -10.31 -8.86 11.60
N MET A 245 -9.04 -8.62 11.24
CA MET A 245 -8.30 -7.41 11.60
C MET A 245 -8.34 -6.39 10.46
N ALA A 246 -8.62 -5.13 10.79
CA ALA A 246 -8.58 -4.07 9.77
C ALA A 246 -7.15 -3.90 9.23
N MET A 247 -6.98 -3.72 7.91
CA MET A 247 -5.65 -3.66 7.29
C MET A 247 -4.70 -2.64 7.95
N TRP A 248 -5.19 -1.45 8.34
CA TRP A 248 -4.34 -0.48 9.04
C TRP A 248 -3.80 -0.99 10.39
N ARG A 249 -4.54 -1.86 11.08
CA ARG A 249 -4.07 -2.50 12.33
C ARG A 249 -3.02 -3.55 12.03
N SER A 250 -3.19 -4.31 10.94
CA SER A 250 -2.17 -5.25 10.47
C SER A 250 -0.88 -4.50 10.11
N HIS A 251 -0.98 -3.35 9.43
CA HIS A 251 0.18 -2.47 9.16
C HIS A 251 0.82 -1.95 10.46
N LEU A 252 0.01 -1.49 11.42
CA LEU A 252 0.51 -1.04 12.72
C LEU A 252 1.26 -2.17 13.43
N SER A 253 0.70 -3.37 13.45
CA SER A 253 1.32 -4.56 14.05
C SER A 253 2.65 -4.91 13.38
N LEU A 254 2.73 -4.84 12.05
CA LEU A 254 3.98 -5.07 11.32
C LEU A 254 5.06 -4.05 11.71
N LEU A 255 4.67 -2.79 11.95
CA LEU A 255 5.59 -1.73 12.38
C LEU A 255 6.02 -1.86 13.85
N THR A 256 5.16 -2.38 14.74
CA THR A 256 5.49 -2.55 16.17
C THR A 256 6.27 -3.83 16.45
N GLN A 257 6.07 -4.90 15.67
CA GLN A 257 6.75 -6.19 15.83
C GLN A 257 8.22 -6.20 15.36
N GLU A 258 8.76 -5.05 14.93
CA GLU A 258 10.12 -4.88 14.41
C GLU A 258 11.23 -5.44 15.34
N LYS A 259 10.96 -5.57 16.64
CA LYS A 259 11.89 -6.17 17.62
C LYS A 259 12.17 -7.65 17.38
N THR A 260 11.27 -8.40 16.76
CA THR A 260 11.38 -9.87 16.64
C THR A 260 12.13 -10.32 15.38
N VAL A 261 12.13 -9.49 14.32
CA VAL A 261 12.74 -9.82 13.01
C VAL A 261 14.21 -9.41 12.92
N ARG A 262 14.68 -8.46 13.74
CA ARG A 262 16.10 -8.03 13.71
C ARG A 262 17.09 -9.17 13.95
N ILE A 263 16.70 -10.18 14.73
CA ILE A 263 17.56 -11.35 15.02
C ILE A 263 17.83 -12.19 13.76
N THR A 264 16.91 -12.24 12.79
CA THR A 264 17.10 -13.01 11.54
C THR A 264 17.70 -12.16 10.42
N SER A 265 17.43 -10.85 10.38
CA SER A 265 17.96 -9.96 9.34
C SER A 265 19.39 -9.50 9.59
N GLU A 266 19.84 -9.31 10.83
CA GLU A 266 21.25 -9.03 11.14
C GLU A 266 22.14 -10.22 10.76
N ALA A 267 21.70 -11.45 11.03
CA ALA A 267 22.39 -12.66 10.58
C ALA A 267 22.52 -12.70 9.05
N THR A 268 21.44 -12.35 8.33
CA THR A 268 21.42 -12.33 6.86
C THR A 268 22.27 -11.20 6.27
N SER A 269 22.21 -9.99 6.86
CA SER A 269 23.01 -8.84 6.46
C SER A 269 24.50 -9.06 6.70
N MET A 270 24.85 -9.71 7.81
CA MET A 270 26.24 -10.07 8.13
C MET A 270 26.78 -11.11 7.14
N ILE A 271 25.97 -12.09 6.75
CA ILE A 271 26.32 -13.07 5.70
C ILE A 271 26.52 -12.37 4.35
N VAL A 272 25.58 -11.50 3.94
CA VAL A 272 25.67 -10.76 2.67
C VAL A 272 26.88 -9.81 2.65
N GLY A 273 27.19 -9.16 3.78
CA GLY A 273 28.38 -8.33 3.94
C GLY A 273 29.69 -9.12 3.81
N LYS A 274 29.74 -10.32 4.41
CA LYS A 274 30.88 -11.25 4.28
C LYS A 274 31.08 -11.69 2.83
N VAL A 275 30.00 -12.06 2.14
CA VAL A 275 30.03 -12.46 0.72
C VAL A 275 30.50 -11.31 -0.18
N LYS A 276 30.00 -10.08 0.03
CA LYS A 276 30.43 -8.90 -0.72
C LYS A 276 31.90 -8.53 -0.48
N SER A 277 32.39 -8.68 0.76
CA SER A 277 33.80 -8.43 1.10
C SER A 277 34.73 -9.44 0.42
N LEU A 278 34.36 -10.71 0.44
CA LEU A 278 35.11 -11.78 -0.23
C LEU A 278 35.17 -11.55 -1.74
N LEU A 279 34.04 -11.20 -2.37
CA LEU A 279 33.99 -10.88 -3.80
C LEU A 279 34.86 -9.68 -4.17
N ARG A 280 34.88 -8.61 -3.37
CA ARG A 280 35.75 -7.45 -3.63
C ARG A 280 37.23 -7.80 -3.50
N LYS A 281 37.60 -8.58 -2.48
CA LYS A 281 38.97 -9.05 -2.32
C LYS A 281 39.42 -9.87 -3.53
N SER A 282 38.59 -10.81 -3.99
CA SER A 282 38.90 -11.61 -5.18
C SER A 282 39.02 -10.78 -6.47
N ILE A 283 38.23 -9.72 -6.63
CA ILE A 283 38.30 -8.83 -7.80
C ILE A 283 39.55 -7.93 -7.76
N SER A 284 39.92 -7.41 -6.58
CA SER A 284 41.12 -6.58 -6.43
C SER A 284 42.42 -7.36 -6.64
N THR A 285 42.47 -8.64 -6.25
CA THR A 285 43.64 -9.49 -6.52
C THR A 285 43.84 -9.71 -8.02
N VAL A 286 42.75 -9.90 -8.78
CA VAL A 286 42.79 -10.07 -10.25
C VAL A 286 43.21 -8.77 -10.95
N ALA A 287 42.80 -7.60 -10.45
CA ALA A 287 43.14 -6.32 -11.06
C ALA A 287 44.62 -5.89 -10.86
N LEU A 288 45.27 -6.35 -9.80
CA LEU A 288 46.69 -6.08 -9.54
C LEU A 288 47.63 -6.97 -10.36
N GLU A 289 47.18 -8.15 -10.80
CA GLU A 289 47.93 -9.06 -11.66
C GLU A 289 47.88 -8.68 -13.16
N GLU A 290 46.95 -7.81 -13.57
CA GLU A 290 46.85 -7.31 -14.97
C GLU A 290 47.64 -6.01 -15.22
N CYS A 291 48.28 -5.41 -14.20
CA CYS A 291 49.06 -4.17 -14.33
C CYS A 291 50.59 -4.34 -14.15
N ASN A 292 51.09 -5.57 -13.99
CA ASN A 292 52.52 -5.93 -14.05
C ASN A 292 52.73 -6.97 -15.16
#